data_AF-N6US20-F1
#
_entry.id   AF-N6US20-F1
#
_cell.length_a   1.000
_cell.length_b   1.000
_cell.length_c   1.000
_cell.angle_alpha   90.00
_cell.angle_beta   90.00
_cell.angle_gamma   90.00
#
_symmetry.space_group_name_H-M   'P 1'
#
loop_
_entity.id
_entity.type
_entity.pdbx_description
1 polymer ?
#
loop_
_entity_poly.entity_id
_entity_poly.type
_entity_poly.pdbx_seq_one_letter_code
_entity_poly.pdbx_strand_id
1 'polypeptide(L)'
;MKDLYANVKICPFIPNEQKTDQVYCDLELMDAQKLMTKSANHLELLHVWEEWHDKTGPPMRNKFMRYVDLANQAAQLNGFGNAGEEMGSIYEADDFQDELAETFQKILPLYKQLFAYVRSKLHKHYGPDVVRPNGPLPAHILGNLWAQEWSKIYHIVAPYPEFGNIDMTEEFYTSMGLKPMPPEFWRFSMIEKPNSRKVQCTASAWDFCNKVDYRIKQCTEVNMDNLVTTYHEMAHIEYYLHYAGQPYLYRDGANPGFHEGVANAVLLSVFNPKHFYRMGLSSNNTEVYERNMNFLMLMALKKVAYASFAYLVDQVRKKPGANSYRPGPKNPKIH
;
A
#
# COMPACT_ATOMS: atom_id res chain seq x y z
N MET A 1 20.55 2.90 -0.77
CA MET A 1 19.42 1.96 -0.62
C MET A 1 18.30 2.33 -1.58
N LYS A 2 17.80 3.57 -1.54
CA LYS A 2 16.83 4.12 -2.51
C LYS A 2 17.21 3.88 -3.96
N ASP A 3 18.44 4.24 -4.36
CA ASP A 3 18.89 4.07 -5.75
C ASP A 3 18.96 2.61 -6.18
N LEU A 4 19.36 1.72 -5.28
CA LEU A 4 19.38 0.29 -5.55
C LEU A 4 17.95 -0.20 -5.84
N TYR A 5 17.02 0.13 -4.95
CA TYR A 5 15.63 -0.26 -5.08
C TYR A 5 14.96 0.31 -6.35
N ALA A 6 15.23 1.57 -6.70
CA ALA A 6 14.65 2.24 -7.84
C ALA A 6 15.15 1.74 -9.20
N ASN A 7 16.34 1.13 -9.26
CA ASN A 7 16.97 0.67 -10.50
C ASN A 7 17.02 -0.86 -10.63
N VAL A 8 16.34 -1.60 -9.75
CA VAL A 8 16.25 -3.06 -9.88
C VAL A 8 15.49 -3.43 -11.16
N LYS A 9 16.06 -4.41 -11.86
CA LYS A 9 15.44 -5.07 -13.01
C LYS A 9 15.41 -6.57 -12.79
N ILE A 10 14.32 -7.21 -13.18
CA ILE A 10 14.14 -8.67 -13.08
C ILE A 10 13.95 -9.30 -14.46
N CYS A 11 14.21 -10.60 -14.55
CA CYS A 11 13.98 -11.36 -15.77
C CYS A 11 12.52 -11.85 -15.85
N PRO A 12 11.88 -11.86 -17.03
CA PRO A 12 10.54 -12.39 -17.19
C PRO A 12 10.48 -13.89 -16.90
N PHE A 13 9.31 -14.39 -16.53
CA PHE A 13 9.04 -15.81 -16.43
C PHE A 13 8.99 -16.43 -17.82
N ILE A 14 9.69 -17.55 -18.01
CA ILE A 14 9.69 -18.31 -19.27
C ILE A 14 9.15 -19.70 -18.97
N PRO A 15 7.95 -20.05 -19.46
CA PRO A 15 7.44 -21.40 -19.36
C PRO A 15 8.41 -22.37 -20.06
N ASN A 16 8.63 -23.55 -19.44
CA ASN A 16 9.47 -24.63 -20.00
C ASN A 16 8.88 -25.19 -21.30
N GLU A 17 8.99 -24.44 -22.41
CA GLU A 17 8.69 -24.86 -23.79
C GLU A 17 8.98 -23.75 -24.83
N GLN A 18 9.23 -22.49 -24.42
CA GLN A 18 9.58 -21.41 -25.34
C GLN A 18 11.07 -21.08 -25.29
N LYS A 19 11.85 -21.70 -26.18
CA LYS A 19 13.21 -21.23 -26.52
C LYS A 19 13.10 -19.95 -27.33
N THR A 20 13.10 -18.80 -26.67
CA THR A 20 13.31 -17.49 -27.31
C THR A 20 14.79 -17.14 -27.28
N ASP A 21 15.37 -16.85 -28.45
CA ASP A 21 16.81 -16.57 -28.62
C ASP A 21 17.27 -15.26 -27.93
N GLN A 22 16.35 -14.41 -27.46
CA GLN A 22 16.66 -13.19 -26.70
C GLN A 22 15.66 -12.98 -25.57
N VAL A 23 16.16 -13.06 -24.33
CA VAL A 23 15.42 -12.74 -23.11
C VAL A 23 16.02 -11.48 -22.53
N TYR A 24 15.25 -10.39 -22.51
CA TYR A 24 15.67 -9.14 -21.90
C TYR A 24 15.21 -9.10 -20.44
N CYS A 25 16.14 -8.88 -19.52
CA CYS A 25 15.85 -8.72 -18.09
C CYS A 25 15.71 -7.25 -17.74
N ASP A 26 14.66 -6.63 -18.25
CA ASP A 26 14.40 -5.19 -18.16
C ASP A 26 13.10 -4.81 -17.46
N LEU A 27 12.40 -5.79 -16.86
CA LEU A 27 11.19 -5.54 -16.08
C LEU A 27 11.52 -4.73 -14.83
N GLU A 28 10.93 -3.54 -14.71
CA GLU A 28 11.08 -2.64 -13.58
C GLU A 28 9.96 -2.90 -12.54
N LEU A 29 9.99 -2.18 -11.40
CA LEU A 29 9.01 -2.35 -10.31
C LEU A 29 7.55 -2.29 -10.79
N MET A 30 7.25 -1.36 -11.70
CA MET A 30 5.89 -1.18 -12.21
C MET A 30 5.43 -2.40 -13.03
N ASP A 31 6.35 -3.01 -13.78
CA ASP A 31 6.06 -4.21 -14.57
C ASP A 31 5.85 -5.41 -13.65
N ALA A 32 6.72 -5.58 -12.65
CA ALA A 32 6.56 -6.60 -11.62
C ALA A 32 5.22 -6.45 -10.89
N GLN A 33 4.86 -5.24 -10.45
CA GLN A 33 3.57 -4.97 -9.83
C GLN A 33 2.40 -5.31 -10.76
N LYS A 34 2.45 -4.91 -12.03
CA LYS A 34 1.42 -5.25 -13.03
C LYS A 34 1.27 -6.77 -13.17
N LEU A 35 2.37 -7.53 -13.26
CA LEU A 35 2.36 -8.99 -13.30
C LEU A 35 1.72 -9.58 -12.04
N MET A 36 2.13 -9.12 -10.84
CA MET A 36 1.56 -9.57 -9.57
C MET A 36 0.04 -9.34 -9.47
N THR A 37 -0.49 -8.31 -10.14
CA THR A 37 -1.94 -8.02 -10.13
C THR A 37 -2.74 -8.78 -11.19
N LYS A 38 -2.15 -9.15 -12.32
CA LYS A 38 -2.87 -9.61 -13.51
C LYS A 38 -2.66 -11.09 -13.83
N SER A 39 -1.53 -11.67 -13.48
CA SER A 39 -1.26 -13.07 -13.81
C SER A 39 -2.13 -14.00 -12.96
N ALA A 40 -2.71 -15.00 -13.62
CA ALA A 40 -3.39 -16.12 -12.97
C ALA A 40 -2.48 -17.35 -12.81
N ASN A 41 -1.24 -17.30 -13.33
CA ASN A 41 -0.30 -18.40 -13.25
C ASN A 41 0.55 -18.28 -11.96
N HIS A 42 0.31 -19.17 -11.00
CA HIS A 42 1.03 -19.13 -9.71
C HIS A 42 2.55 -19.31 -9.86
N LEU A 43 3.03 -20.01 -10.90
CA LEU A 43 4.47 -20.18 -11.15
C LEU A 43 5.11 -18.89 -11.67
N GLU A 44 4.40 -18.14 -12.52
CA GLU A 44 4.85 -16.81 -12.97
C GLU A 44 4.88 -15.84 -11.79
N LEU A 45 3.83 -15.83 -10.97
CA LEU A 45 3.76 -15.02 -9.75
C LEU A 45 4.91 -15.36 -8.78
N LEU A 46 5.19 -16.65 -8.59
CA LEU A 46 6.30 -17.10 -7.73
C LEU A 46 7.64 -16.63 -8.29
N HIS A 47 7.90 -16.81 -9.58
CA HIS A 47 9.14 -16.38 -10.24
C HIS A 47 9.37 -14.87 -10.09
N VAL A 48 8.37 -14.05 -10.40
CA VAL A 48 8.44 -12.58 -10.28
C VAL A 48 8.69 -12.18 -8.83
N TRP A 49 8.00 -12.82 -7.89
CA TRP A 49 8.18 -12.56 -6.47
C TRP A 49 9.59 -12.91 -5.99
N GLU A 50 10.10 -14.09 -6.34
CA GLU A 50 11.45 -14.54 -5.96
C GLU A 50 12.53 -13.66 -6.58
N GLU A 51 12.49 -13.43 -7.89
CA GLU A 51 13.46 -12.57 -8.59
C GLU A 51 13.51 -11.17 -7.98
N TRP A 52 12.34 -10.58 -7.68
CA TRP A 52 12.31 -9.26 -7.07
C TRP A 52 12.98 -9.24 -5.69
N HIS A 53 12.66 -10.21 -4.82
CA HIS A 53 13.22 -10.28 -3.47
C HIS A 53 14.70 -10.66 -3.48
N ASP A 54 15.16 -11.49 -4.41
CA ASP A 54 16.57 -11.88 -4.54
C ASP A 54 17.43 -10.75 -5.11
N LYS A 55 16.89 -9.92 -6.00
CA LYS A 55 17.61 -8.74 -6.55
C LYS A 55 17.57 -7.53 -5.62
N THR A 56 16.56 -7.41 -4.76
CA THR A 56 16.45 -6.28 -3.81
C THR A 56 17.03 -6.59 -2.43
N GLY A 57 16.69 -7.74 -1.83
CA GLY A 57 16.95 -8.06 -0.43
C GLY A 57 18.43 -8.29 -0.09
N PRO A 58 19.08 -9.35 -0.62
CA PRO A 58 20.48 -9.65 -0.34
C PRO A 58 21.44 -8.47 -0.61
N PRO A 59 21.31 -7.71 -1.73
CA PRO A 59 22.15 -6.53 -1.97
C PRO A 59 21.89 -5.37 -0.99
N MET A 60 20.69 -5.28 -0.40
CA MET A 60 20.35 -4.25 0.59
C MET A 60 20.94 -4.54 1.97
N ARG A 61 21.15 -5.82 2.30
CA ARG A 61 21.43 -6.29 3.67
C ARG A 61 22.49 -5.46 4.39
N ASN A 62 23.73 -5.44 3.89
CA ASN A 62 24.84 -4.76 4.58
C ASN A 62 24.61 -3.24 4.70
N LYS A 63 23.96 -2.63 3.70
CA LYS A 63 23.62 -1.20 3.73
C LYS A 63 22.54 -0.92 4.79
N PHE A 64 21.57 -1.82 4.93
CA PHE A 64 20.54 -1.73 5.96
C PHE A 64 21.12 -1.90 7.37
N MET A 65 22.02 -2.88 7.58
CA MET A 65 22.69 -3.04 8.88
C MET A 65 23.44 -1.76 9.29
N ARG A 66 24.21 -1.19 8.36
CA ARG A 66 24.94 0.06 8.62
C ARG A 66 23.99 1.24 8.88
N TYR A 67 22.86 1.30 8.18
CA TYR A 67 21.84 2.31 8.43
C TYR A 67 21.26 2.20 9.85
N VAL A 68 20.92 0.99 10.31
CA VAL A 68 20.41 0.77 11.68
C VAL A 68 21.44 1.22 12.72
N ASP A 69 22.71 0.84 12.55
CA ASP A 69 23.77 1.24 13.49
C ASP A 69 23.92 2.77 13.58
N LEU A 70 23.89 3.46 12.43
CA LEU A 70 24.00 4.92 12.38
C LEU A 70 22.76 5.63 12.93
N ALA A 71 21.56 5.12 12.63
CA ALA A 71 20.32 5.67 13.15
C ALA A 71 20.27 5.54 14.68
N ASN A 72 20.69 4.41 15.23
CA ASN A 72 20.78 4.23 16.69
C ASN A 72 21.80 5.16 17.34
N GLN A 73 22.95 5.40 16.70
CA GLN A 73 23.94 6.36 17.20
C GLN A 73 23.38 7.79 17.22
N ALA A 74 22.65 8.20 16.18
CA ALA A 74 21.99 9.50 16.15
C ALA A 74 20.93 9.62 17.25
N ALA A 75 20.09 8.60 17.43
CA ALA A 75 19.07 8.56 18.48
C ALA A 75 19.69 8.70 19.88
N GLN A 76 20.81 8.02 20.15
CA GLN A 76 21.54 8.12 21.41
C GLN A 76 22.13 9.50 21.65
N LEU A 77 22.64 10.17 20.61
CA LEU A 77 23.11 11.56 20.70
C LEU A 77 21.96 12.54 21.00
N ASN A 78 20.73 12.20 20.59
CA ASN A 78 19.51 12.95 20.87
C ASN A 78 18.86 12.57 22.22
N GLY A 79 19.44 11.65 22.99
CA GLY A 79 18.96 11.26 24.32
C GLY A 79 17.97 10.09 24.35
N PHE A 80 17.72 9.42 23.21
CA PHE A 80 16.89 8.22 23.13
C PHE A 80 17.72 6.93 23.26
N GLY A 81 17.11 5.83 23.69
CA GLY A 81 17.80 4.53 23.77
C GLY A 81 18.16 3.93 22.41
N ASN A 82 17.30 4.11 21.40
CA ASN A 82 17.50 3.66 20.02
C ASN A 82 16.59 4.38 19.02
N ALA A 83 16.80 4.16 17.72
CA ALA A 83 16.04 4.82 16.65
C ALA A 83 14.54 4.46 16.64
N GLY A 84 14.15 3.30 17.17
CA GLY A 84 12.75 2.90 17.30
C GLY A 84 12.02 3.68 18.39
N GLU A 85 12.71 3.99 19.48
CA GLU A 85 12.22 4.85 20.57
C GLU A 85 12.08 6.30 20.09
N GLU A 86 13.11 6.84 19.43
CA GLU A 86 13.06 8.17 18.79
C GLU A 86 11.91 8.27 17.79
N MET A 87 11.70 7.25 16.94
CA MET A 87 10.56 7.23 16.01
C MET A 87 9.20 7.21 16.73
N GLY A 88 9.12 6.60 17.91
CA GLY A 88 7.91 6.55 18.72
C GLY A 88 7.58 7.86 19.43
N SER A 89 8.59 8.72 19.67
CA SER A 89 8.41 9.92 20.49
C SER A 89 7.47 10.95 19.87
N ILE A 90 7.30 10.94 18.54
CA ILE A 90 6.39 11.84 17.81
C ILE A 90 4.91 11.64 18.20
N TYR A 91 4.57 10.52 18.84
CA TYR A 91 3.22 10.26 19.32
C TYR A 91 2.98 10.80 20.74
N GLU A 92 4.04 11.26 21.43
CA GLU A 92 3.97 11.87 22.77
C GLU A 92 3.16 11.06 23.80
N ALA A 93 3.24 9.73 23.71
CA ALA A 93 2.50 8.80 24.56
C ALA A 93 3.44 7.68 25.05
N ASP A 94 3.59 7.61 26.38
CA ASP A 94 4.54 6.70 27.05
C ASP A 94 4.22 5.21 26.80
N ASP A 95 2.93 4.88 26.66
CA ASP A 95 2.40 3.53 26.48
C ASP A 95 1.94 3.24 25.04
N PHE A 96 2.33 4.08 24.07
CA PHE A 96 1.90 3.96 22.67
C PHE A 96 2.08 2.56 22.07
N GLN A 97 3.15 1.84 22.45
CA GLN A 97 3.38 0.47 21.96
C GLN A 97 2.38 -0.54 22.52
N ASP A 98 2.00 -0.38 23.79
CA ASP A 98 1.03 -1.24 24.45
C ASP A 98 -0.37 -0.96 23.90
N GLU A 99 -0.74 0.32 23.75
CA GLU A 99 -2.00 0.72 23.11
C GLU A 99 -2.13 0.19 21.68
N LEU A 100 -1.04 0.24 20.90
CA LEU A 100 -1.01 -0.29 19.54
C LEU A 100 -1.20 -1.82 19.53
N ALA A 101 -0.53 -2.53 20.44
CA ALA A 101 -0.66 -3.97 20.58
C ALA A 101 -2.09 -4.37 20.99
N GLU A 102 -2.68 -3.69 21.98
CA GLU A 102 -4.06 -3.90 22.41
C GLU A 102 -5.07 -3.61 21.29
N THR A 103 -4.86 -2.52 20.55
CA THR A 103 -5.69 -2.16 19.40
C THR A 103 -5.62 -3.24 18.33
N PHE A 104 -4.42 -3.77 18.04
CA PHE A 104 -4.26 -4.86 17.10
C PHE A 104 -4.97 -6.15 17.57
N GLN A 105 -4.92 -6.47 18.87
CA GLN A 105 -5.65 -7.62 19.43
C GLN A 105 -7.17 -7.52 19.21
N LYS A 106 -7.74 -6.31 19.24
CA LYS A 106 -9.16 -6.09 18.96
C LYS A 106 -9.51 -6.36 17.49
N ILE A 107 -8.58 -6.11 16.56
CA ILE A 107 -8.76 -6.33 15.11
C ILE A 107 -8.48 -7.79 14.72
N LEU A 108 -7.63 -8.49 15.47
CA LEU A 108 -7.14 -9.83 15.16
C LEU A 108 -8.24 -10.87 14.86
N PRO A 109 -9.39 -10.92 15.58
CA PRO A 109 -10.48 -11.84 15.25
C PRO A 109 -11.02 -11.64 13.84
N LEU A 110 -11.21 -10.38 13.41
CA LEU A 110 -11.70 -10.05 12.08
C LEU A 110 -10.66 -10.44 11.01
N TYR A 111 -9.38 -10.13 11.25
CA TYR A 111 -8.30 -10.55 10.35
C TYR A 111 -8.25 -12.07 10.19
N LYS A 112 -8.40 -12.84 11.28
CA LYS A 112 -8.40 -14.32 11.21
C LYS A 112 -9.57 -14.87 10.39
N GLN A 113 -10.76 -14.27 10.49
CA GLN A 113 -11.91 -14.66 9.66
C GLN A 113 -11.67 -14.34 8.19
N LEU A 114 -11.20 -13.13 7.88
CA LEU A 114 -10.81 -12.74 6.52
C LEU A 114 -9.75 -13.68 5.95
N PHE A 115 -8.70 -13.95 6.71
CA PHE A 115 -7.61 -14.84 6.33
C PHE A 115 -8.11 -16.26 6.02
N ALA A 116 -8.95 -16.84 6.88
CA ALA A 116 -9.50 -18.17 6.68
C ALA A 116 -10.40 -18.25 5.44
N TYR A 117 -11.23 -17.22 5.24
CA TYR A 117 -12.10 -17.11 4.07
C TYR A 117 -11.29 -17.01 2.76
N VAL A 118 -10.31 -16.09 2.70
CA VAL A 118 -9.42 -15.90 1.56
C VAL A 118 -8.64 -17.18 1.27
N ARG A 119 -8.09 -17.85 2.30
CA ARG A 119 -7.41 -19.14 2.16
C ARG A 119 -8.31 -20.22 1.56
N SER A 120 -9.56 -20.31 2.00
CA SER A 120 -10.53 -21.26 1.45
C SER A 120 -10.81 -21.01 -0.02
N LYS A 121 -11.00 -19.74 -0.42
CA LYS A 121 -11.22 -19.36 -1.83
C LYS A 121 -9.99 -19.62 -2.70
N LEU A 122 -8.80 -19.25 -2.24
CA LEU A 122 -7.55 -19.48 -2.96
C LEU A 122 -7.20 -20.98 -3.06
N HIS A 123 -7.50 -21.76 -2.02
CA HIS A 123 -7.37 -23.22 -2.06
C HIS A 123 -8.28 -23.85 -3.12
N LYS A 124 -9.52 -23.38 -3.24
CA LYS A 124 -10.43 -23.84 -4.31
C LYS A 124 -9.96 -23.42 -5.70
N HIS A 125 -9.33 -22.25 -5.82
CA HIS A 125 -8.89 -21.70 -7.10
C HIS A 125 -7.57 -22.32 -7.60
N TYR A 126 -6.54 -22.36 -6.75
CA TYR A 126 -5.20 -22.84 -7.11
C TYR A 126 -4.94 -24.31 -6.77
N GLY A 127 -5.81 -24.94 -5.98
CA GLY A 127 -5.67 -26.34 -5.57
C GLY A 127 -4.81 -26.57 -4.32
N PRO A 128 -4.79 -27.82 -3.81
CA PRO A 128 -4.10 -28.19 -2.58
C PRO A 128 -2.58 -28.11 -2.65
N ASP A 129 -1.99 -28.26 -3.84
CA ASP A 129 -0.53 -28.23 -4.05
C ASP A 129 0.04 -26.81 -3.87
N VAL A 130 -0.75 -25.78 -4.17
CA VAL A 130 -0.35 -24.38 -4.04
C VAL A 130 -0.75 -23.80 -2.69
N VAL A 131 -1.97 -24.07 -2.22
CA VAL A 131 -2.50 -23.48 -0.99
C VAL A 131 -2.94 -24.58 -0.03
N ARG A 132 -2.26 -24.70 1.11
CA ARG A 132 -2.61 -25.67 2.16
C ARG A 132 -3.85 -25.21 2.92
N PRO A 133 -4.83 -26.10 3.20
CA PRO A 133 -6.08 -25.72 3.86
C PRO A 133 -5.90 -25.21 5.30
N ASN A 134 -4.84 -25.66 5.98
CA ASN A 134 -4.50 -25.29 7.36
C ASN A 134 -3.15 -24.55 7.48
N GLY A 135 -2.56 -24.12 6.36
CA GLY A 135 -1.24 -23.46 6.34
C GLY A 135 -1.31 -21.93 6.22
N PRO A 136 -0.14 -21.25 6.22
CA PRO A 136 -0.06 -19.85 5.84
C PRO A 136 -0.47 -19.66 4.37
N LEU A 137 -0.85 -18.43 4.02
CA LEU A 137 -1.05 -18.03 2.62
C LEU A 137 0.31 -17.83 1.94
N PRO A 138 0.55 -18.38 0.74
CA PRO A 138 1.72 -18.01 -0.06
C PRO A 138 1.66 -16.52 -0.42
N ALA A 139 2.72 -15.76 -0.13
CA ALA A 139 2.71 -14.30 -0.31
C ALA A 139 2.56 -13.88 -1.79
N HIS A 140 3.10 -14.67 -2.72
CA HIS A 140 3.12 -14.36 -4.15
C HIS A 140 1.74 -14.41 -4.83
N ILE A 141 0.72 -15.05 -4.22
CA ILE A 141 -0.62 -15.15 -4.81
C ILE A 141 -1.63 -14.15 -4.25
N LEU A 142 -1.18 -13.13 -3.52
CA LEU A 142 -2.06 -12.15 -2.86
C LEU A 142 -2.22 -10.84 -3.66
N GLY A 143 -1.83 -10.85 -4.94
CA GLY A 143 -2.08 -9.74 -5.85
C GLY A 143 -1.20 -8.50 -5.58
N ASN A 144 -0.19 -8.64 -4.72
CA ASN A 144 0.72 -7.58 -4.33
C ASN A 144 2.09 -8.19 -4.02
N LEU A 145 3.16 -7.52 -4.44
CA LEU A 145 4.54 -8.01 -4.31
C LEU A 145 4.96 -8.30 -2.86
N TRP A 146 4.38 -7.58 -1.89
CA TRP A 146 4.64 -7.74 -0.46
C TRP A 146 3.50 -8.38 0.31
N ALA A 147 2.40 -8.75 -0.38
CA ALA A 147 1.16 -9.20 0.22
C ALA A 147 0.58 -8.22 1.27
N GLN A 148 0.88 -6.93 1.17
CA GLN A 148 0.42 -5.93 2.15
C GLN A 148 -1.05 -5.55 1.99
N GLU A 149 -1.62 -5.78 0.80
CA GLU A 149 -2.97 -5.37 0.40
C GLU A 149 -3.48 -6.41 -0.60
N TRP A 150 -4.73 -6.90 -0.43
CA TRP A 150 -5.23 -8.10 -1.13
C TRP A 150 -6.39 -7.81 -2.11
N SER A 151 -6.72 -6.55 -2.38
CA SER A 151 -7.85 -6.18 -3.23
C SER A 151 -7.70 -6.65 -4.67
N LYS A 152 -6.47 -6.87 -5.12
CA LYS A 152 -6.18 -7.34 -6.47
C LYS A 152 -6.65 -8.78 -6.72
N ILE A 153 -6.82 -9.57 -5.66
CA ILE A 153 -7.44 -10.91 -5.74
C ILE A 153 -8.96 -10.89 -5.52
N TYR A 154 -9.58 -9.71 -5.45
CA TYR A 154 -11.02 -9.58 -5.20
C TYR A 154 -11.88 -10.43 -6.15
N HIS A 155 -11.52 -10.49 -7.44
CA HIS A 155 -12.21 -11.31 -8.43
C HIS A 155 -12.24 -12.82 -8.09
N ILE A 156 -11.29 -13.33 -7.30
CA ILE A 156 -11.23 -14.72 -6.85
C ILE A 156 -12.07 -14.90 -5.57
N VAL A 157 -12.06 -13.89 -4.70
CA VAL A 157 -12.61 -13.99 -3.34
C VAL A 157 -13.93 -13.27 -3.16
N ALA A 158 -14.51 -12.69 -4.21
CA ALA A 158 -15.81 -12.03 -4.16
C ALA A 158 -16.86 -12.97 -3.54
N PRO A 159 -17.61 -12.51 -2.51
CA PRO A 159 -18.71 -13.27 -1.93
C PRO A 159 -19.81 -13.55 -2.94
N TYR A 160 -20.15 -12.55 -3.76
CA TYR A 160 -21.23 -12.58 -4.74
C TYR A 160 -20.72 -12.14 -6.12
N PRO A 161 -20.04 -13.01 -6.89
CA PRO A 161 -19.43 -12.66 -8.18
C PRO A 161 -20.42 -12.15 -9.24
N GLU A 162 -21.68 -12.57 -9.16
CA GLU A 162 -22.77 -12.15 -10.05
C GLU A 162 -23.19 -10.69 -9.89
N PHE A 163 -22.82 -10.04 -8.79
CA PHE A 163 -23.01 -8.61 -8.58
C PHE A 163 -21.69 -7.90 -8.92
N GLY A 164 -21.57 -7.46 -10.17
CA GLY A 164 -20.35 -6.94 -10.80
C GLY A 164 -19.64 -5.79 -10.04
N ASN A 165 -18.42 -5.49 -10.50
CA ASN A 165 -17.54 -4.51 -9.86
C ASN A 165 -18.13 -3.09 -9.85
N ILE A 166 -17.79 -2.37 -8.79
CA ILE A 166 -18.12 -0.96 -8.55
C ILE A 166 -17.15 -0.10 -9.40
N ASP A 167 -17.65 0.66 -10.37
CA ASP A 167 -16.84 1.26 -11.45
C ASP A 167 -17.16 2.74 -11.71
N MET A 168 -16.44 3.72 -11.14
CA MET A 168 -16.97 5.08 -10.90
C MET A 168 -15.89 6.19 -10.68
N THR A 169 -16.11 7.45 -11.16
CA THR A 169 -15.22 8.67 -11.14
C THR A 169 -15.77 9.94 -10.40
N GLU A 170 -15.32 11.18 -10.65
CA GLU A 170 -15.11 12.24 -9.63
C GLU A 170 -16.18 13.35 -9.40
N GLU A 171 -16.45 13.76 -8.13
CA GLU A 171 -16.57 15.15 -7.55
C GLU A 171 -17.02 15.11 -6.04
N PHE A 172 -16.12 15.37 -5.07
CA PHE A 172 -16.44 15.22 -3.61
C PHE A 172 -16.05 16.40 -2.71
N TYR A 173 -14.86 17.00 -2.85
CA TYR A 173 -14.31 17.93 -1.84
C TYR A 173 -15.08 19.25 -1.69
N THR A 174 -15.46 19.87 -2.81
CA THR A 174 -16.26 21.11 -2.83
C THR A 174 -17.63 20.91 -2.19
N SER A 175 -18.19 19.70 -2.30
CA SER A 175 -19.51 19.36 -1.73
C SER A 175 -19.53 19.36 -0.19
N MET A 176 -18.36 19.25 0.46
CA MET A 176 -18.21 19.32 1.92
C MET A 176 -17.94 20.74 2.44
N GLY A 177 -17.88 21.76 1.57
CA GLY A 177 -17.52 23.13 1.96
C GLY A 177 -16.03 23.35 2.23
N LEU A 178 -15.17 22.43 1.77
CA LEU A 178 -13.71 22.59 1.82
C LEU A 178 -13.23 23.56 0.74
N LYS A 179 -11.98 24.03 0.87
CA LYS A 179 -11.42 25.04 -0.03
C LYS A 179 -11.17 24.41 -1.41
N PRO A 180 -11.52 25.07 -2.52
CA PRO A 180 -11.12 24.56 -3.82
C PRO A 180 -9.58 24.54 -3.94
N MET A 181 -9.06 23.57 -4.70
CA MET A 181 -7.63 23.52 -5.02
C MET A 181 -7.19 24.80 -5.73
N PRO A 182 -6.05 25.42 -5.34
CA PRO A 182 -5.60 26.67 -5.92
C PRO A 182 -5.24 26.53 -7.41
N PRO A 183 -5.30 27.60 -8.22
CA PRO A 183 -4.94 27.53 -9.64
C PRO A 183 -3.51 26.99 -9.89
N GLU A 184 -2.58 27.31 -9.00
CA GLU A 184 -1.19 26.84 -9.03
C GLU A 184 -1.10 25.31 -8.93
N PHE A 185 -1.98 24.69 -8.14
CA PHE A 185 -2.03 23.24 -8.00
C PHE A 185 -2.31 22.57 -9.36
N TRP A 186 -3.31 23.03 -10.09
CA TRP A 186 -3.66 22.47 -11.41
C TRP A 186 -2.58 22.74 -12.46
N ARG A 187 -1.92 23.90 -12.35
CA ARG A 187 -0.88 24.31 -13.30
C ARG A 187 0.42 23.52 -13.13
N PHE A 188 0.80 23.18 -11.90
CA PHE A 188 2.13 22.67 -11.59
C PHE A 188 2.17 21.22 -11.10
N SER A 189 1.02 20.61 -10.78
CA SER A 189 0.95 19.18 -10.46
C SER A 189 1.25 18.31 -11.67
N MET A 190 1.82 17.14 -11.40
CA MET A 190 2.03 16.10 -12.41
C MET A 190 0.97 15.02 -12.19
N ILE A 191 -0.11 15.09 -12.96
CA ILE A 191 -1.25 14.17 -12.87
C ILE A 191 -1.10 13.03 -13.90
N GLU A 192 -0.33 13.25 -14.96
CA GLU A 192 -0.04 12.24 -15.98
C GLU A 192 1.46 11.97 -16.09
N LYS A 193 1.81 10.76 -16.52
CA LYS A 193 3.22 10.40 -16.76
C LYS A 193 3.75 11.16 -17.99
N PRO A 194 4.81 11.97 -17.87
CA PRO A 194 5.38 12.67 -19.01
C PRO A 194 6.14 11.70 -19.93
N ASN A 195 5.95 11.84 -21.24
CA ASN A 195 6.69 11.05 -22.24
C ASN A 195 8.16 11.48 -22.40
N SER A 196 8.50 12.72 -22.02
CA SER A 196 9.80 13.34 -22.28
C SER A 196 10.90 12.97 -21.27
N ARG A 197 10.55 12.39 -20.11
CA ARG A 197 11.52 12.15 -19.03
C ARG A 197 11.11 11.00 -18.13
N LYS A 198 12.12 10.35 -17.53
CA LYS A 198 11.90 9.37 -16.46
C LYS A 198 11.48 10.09 -15.16
N VAL A 199 10.49 9.53 -14.47
CA VAL A 199 9.95 10.06 -13.22
C VAL A 199 9.63 8.94 -12.24
N GLN A 200 9.66 9.23 -10.94
CA GLN A 200 9.17 8.33 -9.91
C GLN A 200 7.63 8.40 -9.86
N CYS A 201 6.95 7.31 -10.20
CA CYS A 201 5.48 7.27 -10.31
C CYS A 201 4.73 7.00 -9.01
N THR A 202 5.41 6.72 -7.89
CA THR A 202 4.76 6.61 -6.57
C THR A 202 4.01 7.91 -6.26
N ALA A 203 2.71 7.82 -6.00
CA ALA A 203 1.90 8.98 -5.64
C ALA A 203 2.44 9.69 -4.39
N SER A 204 2.28 11.01 -4.34
CA SER A 204 2.73 11.86 -3.25
C SER A 204 2.16 13.26 -3.40
N ALA A 205 1.70 13.84 -2.30
CA ALA A 205 1.38 15.25 -2.13
C ALA A 205 2.58 16.05 -1.59
N TRP A 206 2.65 17.33 -1.93
CA TRP A 206 3.77 18.22 -1.60
C TRP A 206 3.27 19.61 -1.19
N ASP A 207 3.71 20.06 -0.02
CA ASP A 207 3.65 21.46 0.42
C ASP A 207 5.01 22.11 0.18
N PHE A 208 5.06 23.20 -0.59
CA PHE A 208 6.29 23.97 -0.83
C PHE A 208 6.54 25.06 0.23
N CYS A 209 5.77 25.04 1.32
CA CYS A 209 5.89 25.84 2.53
C CYS A 209 5.75 27.36 2.33
N ASN A 210 5.32 27.81 1.15
CA ASN A 210 5.20 29.23 0.79
C ASN A 210 3.76 29.77 0.86
N LYS A 211 2.80 28.96 1.33
CA LYS A 211 1.35 29.26 1.42
C LYS A 211 0.60 29.39 0.09
N VAL A 212 1.26 29.12 -1.02
CA VAL A 212 0.73 29.33 -2.38
C VAL A 212 0.80 28.04 -3.20
N ASP A 213 1.91 27.33 -3.11
CA ASP A 213 2.28 26.24 -4.01
C ASP A 213 2.14 24.88 -3.31
N TYR A 214 1.16 24.13 -3.78
CA TYR A 214 0.83 22.79 -3.32
C TYR A 214 0.64 21.90 -4.54
N ARG A 215 1.20 20.69 -4.53
CA ARG A 215 1.24 19.85 -5.74
C ARG A 215 1.03 18.38 -5.44
N ILE A 216 0.49 17.66 -6.42
CA ILE A 216 0.51 16.19 -6.46
C ILE A 216 1.45 15.73 -7.58
N LYS A 217 2.10 14.59 -7.34
CA LYS A 217 2.89 13.87 -8.33
C LYS A 217 2.44 12.41 -8.41
N GLN A 218 1.55 12.12 -9.36
CA GLN A 218 0.98 10.79 -9.61
C GLN A 218 1.03 10.48 -11.12
N CYS A 219 1.36 9.24 -11.48
CA CYS A 219 1.24 8.77 -12.87
C CYS A 219 -0.15 8.16 -13.06
N THR A 220 -1.18 9.00 -13.15
CA THR A 220 -2.58 8.56 -13.16
C THR A 220 -2.91 7.84 -14.48
N GLU A 221 -3.46 6.64 -14.35
CA GLU A 221 -4.15 5.88 -15.39
C GLU A 221 -5.64 5.83 -15.04
N VAL A 222 -6.53 5.78 -16.03
CA VAL A 222 -8.00 5.76 -15.82
C VAL A 222 -8.44 4.41 -15.25
N ASN A 223 -8.48 4.32 -13.92
CA ASN A 223 -8.97 3.15 -13.17
C ASN A 223 -9.32 3.52 -11.70
N MET A 224 -9.99 2.59 -11.02
CA MET A 224 -10.48 2.79 -9.65
C MET A 224 -9.36 3.04 -8.63
N ASP A 225 -8.23 2.34 -8.73
CA ASP A 225 -7.18 2.48 -7.72
C ASP A 225 -6.50 3.83 -7.81
N ASN A 226 -6.26 4.32 -9.02
CA ASN A 226 -5.73 5.67 -9.18
C ASN A 226 -6.72 6.75 -8.74
N LEU A 227 -8.02 6.55 -8.90
CA LEU A 227 -9.01 7.45 -8.34
C LEU A 227 -8.96 7.48 -6.81
N VAL A 228 -8.94 6.31 -6.15
CA VAL A 228 -8.76 6.20 -4.69
C VAL A 228 -7.50 6.96 -4.26
N THR A 229 -6.39 6.73 -4.97
CA THR A 229 -5.13 7.41 -4.71
C THR A 229 -5.24 8.91 -4.92
N THR A 230 -5.88 9.38 -5.99
CA THR A 230 -6.04 10.83 -6.24
C THR A 230 -6.83 11.50 -5.13
N TYR A 231 -7.95 10.93 -4.69
CA TYR A 231 -8.67 11.42 -3.50
C TYR A 231 -7.77 11.41 -2.26
N HIS A 232 -7.07 10.31 -2.00
CA HIS A 232 -6.14 10.23 -0.86
C HIS A 232 -5.12 11.38 -0.87
N GLU A 233 -4.46 11.61 -2.01
CA GLU A 233 -3.46 12.67 -2.15
C GLU A 233 -4.08 14.08 -2.09
N MET A 234 -5.29 14.28 -2.64
CA MET A 234 -5.99 15.57 -2.55
C MET A 234 -6.39 15.92 -1.13
N ALA A 235 -6.72 14.93 -0.30
CA ALA A 235 -6.98 15.16 1.12
C ALA A 235 -5.72 15.64 1.88
N HIS A 236 -4.52 15.21 1.48
CA HIS A 236 -3.28 15.80 2.01
C HIS A 236 -3.15 17.27 1.64
N ILE A 237 -3.49 17.64 0.39
CA ILE A 237 -3.48 19.05 -0.05
C ILE A 237 -4.48 19.89 0.75
N GLU A 238 -5.69 19.38 0.99
CA GLU A 238 -6.65 20.06 1.87
C GLU A 238 -6.07 20.29 3.26
N TYR A 239 -5.43 19.27 3.86
CA TYR A 239 -4.77 19.40 5.14
C TYR A 239 -3.73 20.54 5.13
N TYR A 240 -2.92 20.62 4.06
CA TYR A 240 -1.92 21.67 3.88
C TYR A 240 -2.55 23.07 3.79
N LEU A 241 -3.65 23.22 3.05
CA LEU A 241 -4.40 24.46 2.91
C LEU A 241 -5.04 24.92 4.22
N HIS A 242 -5.35 23.99 5.12
CA HIS A 242 -5.96 24.29 6.41
C HIS A 242 -4.95 24.76 7.46
N TYR A 243 -3.76 24.17 7.55
CA TYR A 243 -2.73 24.65 8.49
C TYR A 243 -1.85 25.78 7.92
N ALA A 244 -2.02 26.19 6.65
CA ALA A 244 -1.14 27.17 5.98
C ALA A 244 -0.94 28.49 6.76
N GLY A 245 -1.92 28.88 7.58
CA GLY A 245 -1.85 30.04 8.46
C GLY A 245 -0.92 29.89 9.67
N GLN A 246 -0.60 28.66 10.08
CA GLN A 246 0.21 28.36 11.25
C GLN A 246 1.68 28.80 11.08
N PRO A 247 2.40 29.03 12.20
CA PRO A 247 3.86 29.15 12.20
C PRO A 247 4.50 27.97 11.49
N TYR A 248 5.65 28.19 10.83
CA TYR A 248 6.32 27.17 10.03
C TYR A 248 6.53 25.85 10.78
N LEU A 249 6.91 25.92 12.06
CA LEU A 249 7.14 24.74 12.92
C LEU A 249 5.87 23.93 13.24
N TYR A 250 4.68 24.50 13.03
CA TYR A 250 3.38 23.85 13.29
C TYR A 250 2.61 23.52 12.00
N ARG A 251 3.29 23.52 10.85
CA ARG A 251 2.72 23.10 9.57
C ARG A 251 2.99 21.62 9.30
N ASP A 252 2.40 20.80 10.15
CA ASP A 252 2.39 19.35 10.03
C ASP A 252 1.09 18.81 10.65
N GLY A 253 0.83 17.52 10.47
CA GLY A 253 -0.25 16.85 11.18
C GLY A 253 0.01 16.82 12.69
N ALA A 254 -1.04 16.68 13.49
CA ALA A 254 -0.89 16.55 14.94
C ALA A 254 0.05 15.40 15.33
N ASN A 255 0.05 14.33 14.54
CA ASN A 255 1.09 13.31 14.46
C ASN A 255 1.04 12.68 13.05
N PRO A 256 2.00 11.82 12.64
CA PRO A 256 2.01 11.23 11.30
C PRO A 256 0.73 10.44 10.94
N GLY A 257 0.04 9.89 11.94
CA GLY A 257 -1.21 9.17 11.75
C GLY A 257 -2.39 10.06 11.36
N PHE A 258 -2.39 11.35 11.70
CA PHE A 258 -3.48 12.27 11.36
C PHE A 258 -3.54 12.59 9.86
N HIS A 259 -2.39 12.79 9.22
CA HIS A 259 -2.31 13.01 7.77
C HIS A 259 -2.96 11.85 7.01
N GLU A 260 -2.52 10.64 7.31
CA GLU A 260 -3.05 9.42 6.70
C GLU A 260 -4.50 9.14 7.13
N GLY A 261 -4.85 9.41 8.37
CA GLY A 261 -6.18 9.17 8.93
C GLY A 261 -7.26 10.02 8.25
N VAL A 262 -7.02 11.32 8.09
CA VAL A 262 -7.93 12.23 7.38
C VAL A 262 -8.07 11.83 5.91
N ALA A 263 -6.96 11.56 5.24
CA ALA A 263 -6.97 11.14 3.85
C ALA A 263 -7.77 9.85 3.64
N ASN A 264 -7.61 8.87 4.53
CA ASN A 264 -8.37 7.62 4.48
C ASN A 264 -9.84 7.77 4.90
N ALA A 265 -10.17 8.69 5.82
CA ALA A 265 -11.54 8.95 6.23
C ALA A 265 -12.38 9.52 5.08
N VAL A 266 -11.81 10.45 4.29
CA VAL A 266 -12.45 10.97 3.07
C VAL A 266 -12.81 9.84 2.11
N LEU A 267 -11.90 8.89 1.91
CA LEU A 267 -12.18 7.73 1.05
C LEU A 267 -13.40 6.93 1.53
N LEU A 268 -13.60 6.75 2.83
CA LEU A 268 -14.78 6.02 3.32
C LEU A 268 -16.09 6.70 2.90
N SER A 269 -16.09 8.03 2.77
CA SER A 269 -17.25 8.78 2.30
C SER A 269 -17.37 8.83 0.78
N VAL A 270 -16.26 8.92 0.04
CA VAL A 270 -16.27 8.86 -1.44
C VAL A 270 -16.72 7.48 -1.92
N PHE A 271 -16.22 6.43 -1.28
CA PHE A 271 -16.46 5.05 -1.68
C PHE A 271 -17.73 4.50 -1.05
N ASN A 272 -18.88 5.14 -1.28
CA ASN A 272 -20.17 4.59 -0.89
C ASN A 272 -21.15 4.54 -2.08
N PRO A 273 -22.00 3.49 -2.19
CA PRO A 273 -22.92 3.30 -3.32
C PRO A 273 -23.85 4.50 -3.60
N LYS A 274 -24.21 5.26 -2.56
CA LYS A 274 -25.10 6.41 -2.66
C LYS A 274 -24.43 7.63 -3.29
N HIS A 275 -23.18 7.92 -2.93
CA HIS A 275 -22.39 8.98 -3.55
C HIS A 275 -22.17 8.68 -5.03
N PHE A 276 -21.81 7.45 -5.30
CA PHE A 276 -21.70 6.83 -6.61
C PHE A 276 -22.93 6.93 -7.51
N TYR A 277 -24.12 6.66 -6.99
CA TYR A 277 -25.37 6.90 -7.74
C TYR A 277 -25.59 8.40 -8.03
N ARG A 278 -25.36 9.28 -7.05
CA ARG A 278 -25.53 10.73 -7.21
C ARG A 278 -24.62 11.32 -8.28
N MET A 279 -23.41 10.80 -8.40
CA MET A 279 -22.43 11.23 -9.38
C MET A 279 -22.70 10.66 -10.79
N GLY A 280 -23.77 9.87 -10.98
CA GLY A 280 -24.13 9.28 -12.27
C GLY A 280 -23.25 8.09 -12.67
N LEU A 281 -22.54 7.51 -11.70
CA LEU A 281 -21.51 6.50 -11.96
C LEU A 281 -22.05 5.08 -11.73
N SER A 282 -23.14 4.93 -10.97
CA SER A 282 -23.91 3.69 -10.84
C SER A 282 -25.30 3.91 -11.42
N SER A 283 -25.77 2.98 -12.25
CA SER A 283 -27.13 2.99 -12.79
C SER A 283 -28.21 2.62 -11.76
N ASN A 284 -27.80 2.10 -10.59
CA ASN A 284 -28.74 1.58 -9.61
C ASN A 284 -28.41 2.08 -8.19
N ASN A 285 -29.43 2.66 -7.54
CA ASN A 285 -29.39 3.18 -6.17
C ASN A 285 -29.86 2.14 -5.12
N THR A 286 -30.20 0.92 -5.54
CA THR A 286 -30.63 -0.11 -4.57
C THR A 286 -29.42 -0.69 -3.85
N GLU A 287 -29.38 -0.42 -2.54
CA GLU A 287 -28.51 -1.13 -1.58
C GLU A 287 -29.01 -2.56 -1.43
N VAL A 288 -28.49 -3.46 -2.27
CA VAL A 288 -28.73 -4.90 -2.12
C VAL A 288 -27.66 -5.49 -1.21
N TYR A 289 -28.05 -6.40 -0.30
CA TYR A 289 -27.17 -7.03 0.68
C TYR A 289 -25.86 -7.54 0.04
N GLU A 290 -25.96 -8.17 -1.13
CA GLU A 290 -24.86 -8.75 -1.88
C GLU A 290 -23.84 -7.68 -2.31
N ARG A 291 -24.30 -6.52 -2.79
CA ARG A 291 -23.43 -5.40 -3.18
C ARG A 291 -22.71 -4.81 -1.95
N ASN A 292 -23.42 -4.67 -0.84
CA ASN A 292 -22.83 -4.16 0.41
C ASN A 292 -21.79 -5.14 0.96
N MET A 293 -22.06 -6.45 0.93
CA MET A 293 -21.09 -7.47 1.33
C MET A 293 -19.87 -7.50 0.40
N ASN A 294 -20.07 -7.33 -0.90
CA ASN A 294 -19.01 -7.20 -1.89
C ASN A 294 -18.12 -5.98 -1.62
N PHE A 295 -18.72 -4.83 -1.29
CA PHE A 295 -17.99 -3.62 -0.89
C PHE A 295 -17.20 -3.82 0.41
N LEU A 296 -17.84 -4.36 1.46
CA LEU A 296 -17.19 -4.64 2.73
C LEU A 296 -16.02 -5.62 2.60
N MET A 297 -16.15 -6.65 1.75
CA MET A 297 -15.05 -7.56 1.44
C MET A 297 -13.88 -6.81 0.78
N LEU A 298 -14.16 -5.98 -0.23
CA LEU A 298 -13.12 -5.18 -0.89
C LEU A 298 -12.39 -4.27 0.13
N MET A 299 -13.13 -3.62 1.02
CA MET A 299 -12.55 -2.78 2.08
C MET A 299 -11.75 -3.60 3.10
N ALA A 300 -12.20 -4.81 3.44
CA ALA A 300 -11.46 -5.69 4.35
C ALA A 300 -10.12 -6.13 3.74
N LEU A 301 -10.10 -6.50 2.45
CA LEU A 301 -8.87 -6.82 1.72
C LEU A 301 -7.90 -5.63 1.64
N LYS A 302 -8.43 -4.40 1.57
CA LYS A 302 -7.64 -3.15 1.55
C LYS A 302 -7.09 -2.74 2.91
N LYS A 303 -7.93 -2.78 3.96
CA LYS A 303 -7.63 -2.13 5.24
C LYS A 303 -7.29 -3.11 6.35
N VAL A 304 -8.04 -4.21 6.47
CA VAL A 304 -7.81 -5.19 7.53
C VAL A 304 -6.56 -6.01 7.26
N ALA A 305 -6.31 -6.40 6.00
CA ALA A 305 -5.07 -7.07 5.62
C ALA A 305 -3.83 -6.18 5.84
N TYR A 306 -3.93 -4.90 5.44
CA TYR A 306 -2.85 -3.93 5.58
C TYR A 306 -2.50 -3.62 7.04
N ALA A 307 -3.49 -3.53 7.93
CA ALA A 307 -3.24 -3.28 9.36
C ALA A 307 -2.30 -4.32 9.98
N SER A 308 -2.49 -5.61 9.66
CA SER A 308 -1.60 -6.69 10.10
C SER A 308 -0.19 -6.58 9.52
N PHE A 309 -0.07 -6.20 8.25
CA PHE A 309 1.22 -5.98 7.61
C PHE A 309 1.97 -4.79 8.23
N ALA A 310 1.31 -3.65 8.38
CA ALA A 310 1.89 -2.44 8.95
C ALA A 310 2.37 -2.67 10.39
N TYR A 311 1.54 -3.32 11.22
CA TYR A 311 1.94 -3.71 12.58
C TYR A 311 3.20 -4.58 12.57
N LEU A 312 3.26 -5.61 11.70
CA LEU A 312 4.43 -6.48 11.59
C LEU A 312 5.71 -5.71 11.20
N VAL A 313 5.62 -4.84 10.19
CA VAL A 313 6.78 -4.07 9.70
C VAL A 313 7.35 -3.18 10.80
N ASP A 314 6.50 -2.47 11.53
CA ASP A 314 6.95 -1.58 12.61
C ASP A 314 7.53 -2.36 13.80
N GLN A 315 6.93 -3.50 14.16
CA GLN A 315 7.49 -4.40 15.19
C GLN A 315 8.90 -4.91 14.80
N VAL A 316 9.16 -5.11 13.50
CA VAL A 316 10.49 -5.49 13.01
C VAL A 316 11.44 -4.30 13.02
N ARG A 317 11.04 -3.12 12.54
CA ARG A 317 11.90 -1.92 12.42
C ARG A 317 12.31 -1.31 13.76
N LYS A 318 11.49 -1.47 14.79
CA LYS A 318 11.77 -0.93 16.14
C LYS A 318 12.72 -1.80 16.95
N LYS A 319 13.19 -2.93 16.41
CA LYS A 319 14.11 -3.79 17.15
C LYS A 319 15.45 -3.09 17.36
N PRO A 320 16.01 -3.13 18.59
CA PRO A 320 17.05 -2.21 19.04
C PRO A 320 18.44 -2.43 18.43
N GLY A 321 18.70 -3.53 17.70
CA GLY A 321 20.05 -3.79 17.19
C GLY A 321 20.11 -4.62 15.94
N ALA A 322 21.17 -4.42 15.14
CA ALA A 322 21.47 -5.18 13.94
C ALA A 322 21.32 -6.72 14.10
N ASN A 323 21.75 -7.25 15.25
CA ASN A 323 21.66 -8.69 15.56
C ASN A 323 20.24 -9.23 15.73
N SER A 324 19.25 -8.36 15.95
CA SER A 324 17.84 -8.73 16.10
C SER A 324 17.11 -8.97 14.76
N TYR A 325 17.78 -8.65 13.64
CA TYR A 325 17.32 -8.85 12.26
C TYR A 325 17.89 -10.13 11.63
N ARG A 326 18.39 -11.08 12.44
CA ARG A 326 18.89 -12.37 11.90
C ARG A 326 17.75 -13.10 11.20
N PRO A 327 17.93 -13.55 9.94
CA PRO A 327 16.93 -14.35 9.27
C PRO A 327 16.73 -15.66 10.03
N GLY A 328 15.47 -16.12 10.13
CA GLY A 328 15.19 -17.51 10.48
C GLY A 328 15.81 -18.48 9.46
N PRO A 329 15.83 -19.79 9.74
CA PRO A 329 16.31 -20.77 8.77
C PRO A 329 15.56 -20.60 7.44
N LYS A 330 16.30 -20.58 6.33
CA LYS A 330 15.68 -20.64 5.00
C LYS A 330 14.83 -21.91 4.96
N ASN A 331 13.51 -21.77 4.76
CA ASN A 331 12.73 -22.95 4.39
C ASN A 331 13.32 -23.53 3.11
N PRO A 332 13.50 -24.86 3.01
CA PRO A 332 13.97 -25.47 1.78
C PRO A 332 13.05 -25.05 0.64
N LYS A 333 13.66 -24.66 -0.49
CA LYS A 333 12.94 -24.31 -1.72
C LYS A 333 11.92 -25.41 -1.99
N ILE A 334 10.66 -25.02 -2.16
CA ILE A 334 9.61 -25.94 -2.59
C ILE A 334 9.99 -26.28 -4.04
N HIS A 335 10.50 -27.49 -4.24
CA HIS A 335 10.84 -28.05 -5.55
C HIS A 335 9.61 -28.63 -6.21
#